data_AF-A0A2B1K413-F1
#
_entry.id   AF-A0A2B1K413-F1
#
_cell.length_a   1.000
_cell.length_b   1.000
_cell.length_c   1.000
_cell.angle_alpha   90.00
_cell.angle_beta   90.00
_cell.angle_gamma   90.00
#
_symmetry.space_group_name_H-M   'P 1'
#
loop_
_entity.id
_entity.type
_entity.pdbx_description
1 polymer ?
#
loop_
_entity_poly.entity_id
_entity_poly.type
_entity_poly.pdbx_seq_one_letter_code
_entity_poly.pdbx_strand_id
1 'polypeptide(L)' 'MLYAYLHIFSGDMYAIILNEGSLSALKAPTLHESSVPKL' A
#
# COMPACT_ATOMS: atom_id res chain seq x y z
N MET A 1 17.72 -6.10 -9.49
CA MET A 1 16.57 -7.01 -9.20
C MET A 1 15.41 -6.20 -8.62
N LEU A 2 14.16 -6.58 -8.89
CA LEU A 2 12.96 -5.88 -8.38
C LEU A 2 12.23 -6.75 -7.35
N TYR A 3 11.95 -6.19 -6.17
CA TYR A 3 11.16 -6.83 -5.13
C TYR A 3 9.96 -5.98 -4.79
N ALA A 4 8.81 -6.64 -4.62
CA ALA A 4 7.59 -6.01 -4.15
C ALA A 4 7.04 -6.81 -2.98
N TYR A 5 6.72 -6.12 -1.88
CA TYR A 5 6.03 -6.74 -0.75
C TYR A 5 5.11 -5.74 -0.06
N LEU A 6 4.20 -6.30 0.73
CA LEU A 6 3.20 -5.56 1.46
C LEU A 6 3.58 -5.43 2.93
N HIS A 7 3.54 -4.21 3.45
CA HIS A 7 3.89 -3.91 4.83
C HIS A 7 2.74 -3.21 5.54
N ILE A 8 2.40 -3.65 6.75
CA ILE A 8 1.37 -3.03 7.59
C ILE A 8 2.08 -2.22 8.66
N PHE A 9 1.83 -0.90 8.70
CA PHE A 9 2.41 0.00 9.69
C PHE A 9 1.30 0.89 10.26
N SER A 10 1.14 0.90 11.58
CA SER A 10 0.11 1.72 12.26
C SER A 10 -1.32 1.49 11.76
N GLY A 11 -1.67 0.27 11.34
CA GLY A 11 -2.98 -0.08 10.79
C GLY A 11 -3.18 0.29 9.33
N ASP A 12 -2.25 1.03 8.74
CA ASP A 12 -2.22 1.35 7.32
C ASP A 12 -1.40 0.32 6.54
N MET A 13 -1.89 -0.02 5.35
CA MET A 13 -1.24 -0.97 4.44
C MET A 13 -0.40 -0.20 3.41
N TYR A 14 0.83 -0.63 3.18
CA TYR A 14 1.77 0.00 2.26
C TYR A 14 2.34 -1.02 1.28
N ALA A 15 2.37 -0.66 0.00
CA ALA A 15 3.14 -1.36 -1.01
C ALA A 15 4.55 -0.78 -1.04
N ILE A 16 5.56 -1.62 -0.79
CA ILE A 16 6.96 -1.24 -0.85
C ILE A 16 7.56 -1.88 -2.10
N ILE A 17 8.16 -1.04 -2.94
CA ILE A 17 8.90 -1.45 -4.14
C ILE A 17 10.38 -1.16 -3.89
N LEU A 18 11.19 -2.21 -3.97
CA LEU A 18 12.63 -2.14 -3.88
C LEU A 18 13.23 -2.47 -5.24
N ASN A 19 14.00 -1.53 -5.77
CA ASN A 19 14.86 -1.75 -6.92
C ASN A 19 16.31 -1.45 -6.53
N GLU A 20 17.25 -1.86 -7.36
CA GLU A 20 18.67 -1.66 -7.11
C GLU A 20 18.99 -0.16 -7.00
N GLY A 21 19.21 0.31 -5.77
CA GLY A 21 19.47 1.71 -5.43
C GLY A 21 18.24 2.60 -5.23
N SER A 22 17.00 2.07 -5.27
CA SER A 22 15.81 2.87 -4.98
C SER A 22 14.77 2.15 -4.12
N LEU A 23 14.12 2.94 -3.26
CA LEU A 23 13.02 2.51 -2.41
C LEU A 23 11.83 3.43 -2.64
N SER A 24 10.69 2.86 -2.98
CA SER A 24 9.42 3.57 -3.09
C SER A 24 8.38 2.92 -2.18
N ALA A 25 7.61 3.74 -1.47
CA ALA A 25 6.53 3.30 -0.61
C ALA A 25 5.24 4.02 -1.01
N LEU A 26 4.20 3.26 -1.31
CA LEU A 26 2.88 3.77 -1.64
C LEU A 26 1.88 3.27 -0.60
N LYS A 27 1.15 4.18 0.05
CA LYS A 27 0.04 3.80 0.93
C LYS A 27 -1.06 3.17 0.08
N ALA A 28 -1.38 1.91 0.38
CA ALA A 28 -2.46 1.22 -0.28
C ALA A 28 -3.80 1.84 0.15
N PRO A 29 -4.78 1.93 -0.76
CA PRO A 29 -6.12 2.34 -0.38
C PRO A 29 -6.65 1.37 0.67
N THR A 30 -7.05 1.90 1.82
CA THR A 30 -7.70 1.09 2.85
C THR A 30 -9.07 0.67 2.33
N LEU A 31 -9.41 -0.61 2.45
CA LEU A 31 -10.72 -1.21 2.07
C LEU A 31 -11.95 -0.48 2.67
N HIS A 32 -11.73 0.50 3.54
CA HIS A 32 -12.74 1.31 4.21
C HIS A 32 -13.31 2.48 3.40
N GLU A 33 -12.94 2.66 2.13
CA GLU A 33 -13.82 3.33 1.16
C GLU A 33 -14.87 2.34 0.65
N SER A 34 -15.62 1.74 1.57
CA SER A 34 -16.94 1.23 1.25
C SER A 34 -17.76 2.45 0.89
N SER A 35 -17.88 2.72 -0.41
CA SER A 35 -18.91 3.58 -0.95
C SER A 35 -20.24 2.94 -0.59
N VAL A 36 -20.72 3.23 0.62
CA VAL A 36 -22.08 2.93 1.02
C VAL A 36 -22.94 3.66 -0.01
N PRO A 37 -23.71 2.94 -0.84
CA PRO A 37 -24.62 3.60 -1.75
C PRO A 37 -25.54 4.45 -0.88
N LYS A 38 -25.60 5.76 -1.13
CA LYS A 38 -26.68 6.59 -0.58
C LYS A 38 -27.98 5.99 -1.13
N LEU A 39 -28.73 5.32 -0.26
CA LEU A 39 -30.15 5.00 -0.47
C LEU A 39 -30.97 6.29 -0.53
#